data_AF-A0A3D1G6L7-F1
#
_entry.id   AF-A0A3D1G6L7-F1
#
_cell.length_a   1.000
_cell.length_b   1.000
_cell.length_c   1.000
_cell.angle_alpha   90.00
_cell.angle_beta   90.00
_cell.angle_gamma   90.00
#
_symmetry.space_group_name_H-M   'P 1'
#
loop_
_entity.id
_entity.type
_entity.pdbx_description
1 polymer ?
#
loop_
_entity_poly.entity_id
_entity_poly.type
_entity_poly.pdbx_seq_one_letter_code
_entity_poly.pdbx_strand_id
1 'polypeptide(L)'
;NFQSKLRLHINIHTDRVTTDDLVQIETLFGVNKGTTNVKMAVHSKEANGPIRMNVRNFVVEPTDELLKGLRDVLGEEAVQLELSAS
;
A
#
# COMPACT_ATOMS: atom_id res chain seq x y z
N ASN A 1 -19.86 -9.33 -3.88
CA ASN A 1 -19.02 -8.43 -4.70
C ASN A 1 -17.58 -8.91 -4.58
N PHE A 2 -16.83 -9.07 -5.69
CA PHE A 2 -15.45 -9.57 -5.67
C PHE A 2 -14.48 -8.51 -5.13
N GLN A 3 -14.72 -7.24 -5.42
CA GLN A 3 -13.89 -6.13 -4.94
C GLN A 3 -13.90 -5.97 -3.42
N SER A 4 -15.02 -6.28 -2.75
CA SER A 4 -15.06 -6.26 -1.27
C SER A 4 -14.15 -7.32 -0.64
N LYS A 5 -13.64 -8.25 -1.46
CA LYS A 5 -12.68 -9.27 -1.05
C LYS A 5 -11.25 -8.98 -1.50
N LEU A 6 -10.97 -7.83 -2.12
CA LEU A 6 -9.59 -7.47 -2.47
C LEU A 6 -9.01 -6.55 -1.39
N ARG A 7 -7.71 -6.67 -1.16
CA ARG A 7 -6.92 -5.78 -0.30
C ARG A 7 -5.59 -5.50 -0.97
N LEU A 8 -5.23 -4.22 -1.00
CA LEU A 8 -3.89 -3.80 -1.37
C LEU A 8 -3.02 -3.84 -0.11
N HIS A 9 -1.94 -4.59 -0.13
CA HIS A 9 -0.97 -4.68 0.95
C HIS A 9 0.35 -4.06 0.50
N ILE A 10 0.87 -3.16 1.33
CA ILE A 10 2.11 -2.43 1.08
C ILE A 10 3.07 -2.62 2.24
N ASN A 11 4.30 -3.02 1.94
CA ASN A 11 5.40 -3.08 2.91
C ASN A 11 6.27 -1.84 2.77
N ILE A 12 6.47 -1.09 3.85
CA ILE A 12 7.33 0.09 3.87
C ILE A 12 8.49 -0.16 4.83
N HIS A 13 9.69 0.18 4.37
CA HIS A 13 10.91 0.15 5.17
C HIS A 13 11.34 1.58 5.49
N THR A 14 11.34 1.96 6.77
CA THR A 14 11.61 3.34 7.21
C THR A 14 13.04 3.79 6.92
N ASP A 15 13.96 2.86 6.66
CA ASP A 15 15.34 3.13 6.29
C ASP A 15 15.56 3.27 4.78
N ARG A 16 14.53 3.07 3.97
CA ARG A 16 14.57 3.15 2.50
C ARG A 16 13.62 4.17 1.92
N VAL A 17 12.49 4.41 2.58
CA VAL A 17 11.47 5.35 2.13
C VAL A 17 11.89 6.78 2.44
N THR A 18 11.72 7.67 1.48
CA THR A 18 11.92 9.11 1.63
C THR A 18 10.60 9.85 1.82
N THR A 19 10.65 11.10 2.25
CA THR A 19 9.45 11.94 2.33
C THR A 19 8.78 12.11 0.96
N ASP A 20 9.58 12.22 -0.12
CA ASP A 20 9.07 12.39 -1.48
C ASP A 20 8.33 11.12 -1.95
N ASP A 21 8.82 9.93 -1.57
CA ASP A 21 8.14 8.66 -1.85
C ASP A 21 6.77 8.62 -1.15
N LEU A 22 6.68 9.08 0.10
CA LEU A 22 5.42 9.15 0.84
C LEU A 22 4.42 10.10 0.18
N VAL A 23 4.87 11.26 -0.32
CA VAL A 23 4.03 12.21 -1.06
C VAL A 23 3.57 11.60 -2.38
N GLN A 24 4.41 10.87 -3.08
CA GLN A 24 4.04 10.17 -4.32
C GLN A 24 3.01 9.07 -4.06
N ILE A 25 3.16 8.28 -2.99
CA ILE A 25 2.17 7.26 -2.59
C ILE A 25 0.82 7.91 -2.26
N GLU A 26 0.82 9.00 -1.49
CA GLU A 26 -0.40 9.75 -1.17
C GLU A 26 -1.07 10.28 -2.45
N THR A 27 -0.28 10.81 -3.38
CA THR A 27 -0.78 11.30 -4.69
C THR A 27 -1.39 10.15 -5.49
N LEU A 28 -0.71 9.02 -5.60
CA LEU A 28 -1.19 7.83 -6.30
C LEU A 28 -2.52 7.33 -5.72
N PHE A 29 -2.66 7.27 -4.40
CA PHE A 29 -3.92 6.94 -3.74
C PHE A 29 -5.01 7.98 -3.98
N GLY A 30 -4.65 9.27 -3.98
CA GLY A 30 -5.57 10.37 -4.20
C GLY A 30 -6.15 10.39 -5.62
N VAL A 31 -5.36 9.99 -6.62
CA VAL A 31 -5.77 9.88 -8.03
C VAL A 31 -6.58 8.60 -8.27
N ASN A 32 -6.17 7.48 -7.68
CA ASN A 32 -6.80 6.16 -7.91
C ASN A 32 -7.80 5.79 -6.80
N LYS A 33 -8.77 6.66 -6.52
CA LYS A 33 -9.81 6.38 -5.50
C LYS A 33 -10.70 5.22 -5.92
N GLY A 34 -11.08 4.38 -4.95
CA GLY A 34 -11.96 3.23 -5.19
C GLY A 34 -12.55 2.67 -3.91
N THR A 35 -12.71 1.34 -3.85
CA THR A 35 -13.33 0.66 -2.69
C THR A 35 -12.43 -0.38 -2.03
N THR A 36 -11.24 -0.62 -2.57
CA THR A 36 -10.28 -1.60 -2.04
C THR A 36 -9.54 -1.02 -0.84
N ASN A 37 -9.55 -1.75 0.28
CA ASN A 37 -8.84 -1.32 1.49
C ASN A 37 -7.33 -1.45 1.32
N VAL A 38 -6.60 -0.50 1.91
CA VAL A 38 -5.13 -0.52 1.97
C VAL A 38 -4.66 -0.99 3.35
N LYS A 39 -3.84 -2.03 3.37
CA LYS A 39 -3.06 -2.46 4.53
C LYS A 39 -1.61 -2.08 4.34
N MET A 40 -0.99 -1.65 5.43
CA MET A 40 0.41 -1.26 5.43
C MET A 40 1.14 -1.98 6.56
N ALA A 41 2.32 -2.50 6.27
CA ALA A 41 3.26 -3.01 7.25
C ALA A 41 4.52 -2.14 7.23
N VAL A 42 4.79 -1.47 8.35
CA VAL A 42 5.94 -0.58 8.49
C VAL A 42 7.04 -1.31 9.24
N HIS A 43 8.16 -1.53 8.55
CA HIS A 43 9.38 -2.13 9.07
C HIS A 43 10.36 -1.03 9.46
N SER A 44 10.78 -1.01 10.72
CA SER A 44 11.83 -0.11 11.23
C SER A 44 12.94 -0.93 11.88
N LYS A 45 14.14 -0.35 12.01
CA LYS A 45 15.29 -1.02 12.63
C LYS A 45 15.14 -1.15 14.15
N GLU A 46 14.30 -0.31 14.72
CA GLU A 46 14.07 -0.14 16.15
C GLU A 46 12.93 -1.05 16.66
N ALA A 47 12.14 -1.62 15.75
CA ALA A 47 11.01 -2.48 16.09
C ALA A 47 11.33 -3.96 15.88
N ASN A 48 10.92 -4.80 16.84
CA ASN A 48 11.10 -6.27 16.77
C ASN A 48 10.23 -6.95 15.69
N GLY A 49 9.36 -6.21 15.00
CA GLY A 49 8.48 -6.71 13.95
C GLY A 49 7.71 -5.56 13.29
N PRO A 50 6.99 -5.83 12.19
CA PRO A 50 6.29 -4.79 11.44
C PRO A 50 5.13 -4.21 12.23
N ILE A 51 5.02 -2.88 12.20
CA ILE A 51 3.85 -2.16 12.68
C ILE A 51 2.77 -2.30 11.60
N ARG A 52 1.71 -3.05 11.89
CA ARG A 52 0.61 -3.30 10.95
C ARG A 52 -0.48 -2.24 11.10
N MET A 53 -0.82 -1.60 10.00
CA MET A 53 -1.77 -0.50 9.94
C MET A 53 -2.86 -0.79 8.90
N ASN A 54 -4.09 -0.45 9.25
CA ASN A 54 -5.17 -0.33 8.27
C ASN A 54 -5.28 1.16 7.92
N VAL A 55 -5.01 1.51 6.66
CA VAL A 55 -4.91 2.90 6.24
C VAL A 55 -6.30 3.40 5.85
N ARG A 56 -7.20 3.49 6.84
CA ARG A 56 -8.65 3.71 6.66
C ARG A 56 -9.02 4.99 5.90
N ASN A 57 -8.12 5.96 5.84
CA ASN A 57 -8.33 7.20 5.10
C ASN A 57 -8.21 7.01 3.58
N PHE A 58 -7.64 5.89 3.13
CA PHE A 58 -7.45 5.59 1.72
C PHE A 58 -8.16 4.29 1.35
N VAL A 59 -9.07 4.42 0.39
CA VAL A 59 -9.66 3.32 -0.38
C VAL A 59 -9.36 3.56 -1.84
N VAL A 60 -8.80 2.55 -2.50
CA VAL A 60 -8.23 2.70 -3.84
C VAL A 60 -8.88 1.75 -4.83
N GLU A 61 -8.79 2.07 -6.11
CA GLU A 61 -9.02 1.11 -7.19
C GLU A 61 -7.66 0.54 -7.58
N PRO A 62 -7.42 -0.78 -7.45
CA PRO A 62 -6.13 -1.40 -7.74
C PRO A 62 -5.91 -1.56 -9.25
N THR A 63 -5.86 -0.44 -9.97
CA THR A 63 -5.56 -0.38 -11.41
C THR A 63 -4.11 -0.77 -11.68
N ASP A 64 -3.81 -1.20 -12.90
CA ASP A 64 -2.43 -1.49 -13.31
C ASP A 64 -1.52 -0.25 -13.18
N GLU A 65 -2.07 0.95 -13.41
CA GLU A 65 -1.35 2.22 -13.22
C GLU A 65 -0.99 2.46 -11.75
N LEU A 66 -1.93 2.25 -10.83
CA LEU A 66 -1.66 2.37 -9.40
C LEU A 66 -0.61 1.35 -8.96
N LEU A 67 -0.79 0.07 -9.33
CA LEU A 67 0.12 -0.99 -8.92
C LEU A 67 1.52 -0.73 -9.46
N LYS A 68 1.64 -0.37 -10.74
CA LYS A 68 2.92 -0.02 -11.35
C LYS A 68 3.55 1.20 -10.66
N GLY A 69 2.80 2.27 -10.45
CA GLY A 69 3.30 3.48 -9.78
C GLY A 69 3.82 3.18 -8.36
N LEU A 70 3.08 2.37 -7.58
CA LEU A 70 3.52 1.99 -6.24
C LEU A 70 4.79 1.13 -6.28
N ARG A 71 4.92 0.24 -7.26
CA ARG A 71 6.11 -0.62 -7.42
C ARG A 71 7.33 0.16 -7.90
N ASP A 72 7.12 1.14 -8.77
CA ASP A 72 8.16 2.07 -9.22
C ASP A 72 8.73 2.89 -8.04
N VAL A 73 7.89 3.20 -7.02
CA VAL A 73 8.30 3.95 -5.81
C VAL A 73 8.88 3.03 -4.73
N LEU A 74 8.24 1.90 -4.43
CA LEU A 74 8.53 1.08 -3.25
C LEU A 74 9.30 -0.22 -3.53
N GLY A 75 9.39 -0.62 -4.80
CA GLY A 75 9.87 -1.93 -5.23
C GLY A 75 8.73 -2.94 -5.48
N GLU A 76 8.98 -3.91 -6.35
CA GLU A 76 7.98 -4.89 -6.82
C GLU A 76 7.44 -5.73 -5.65
N GLU A 77 8.34 -6.27 -4.82
CA GLU A 77 8.05 -7.11 -3.67
C GLU A 77 7.29 -6.41 -2.54
N ALA A 78 7.32 -5.07 -2.53
CA ALA A 78 6.67 -4.25 -1.53
C ALA A 78 5.16 -4.12 -1.75
N VAL A 79 4.64 -4.46 -2.94
CA VAL A 79 3.25 -4.20 -3.35
C VAL A 79 2.54 -5.50 -3.73
N GLN A 80 1.52 -5.86 -2.94
CA GLN A 80 0.79 -7.12 -3.11
C GLN A 80 -0.72 -6.88 -3.15
N LEU A 81 -1.39 -7.51 -4.12
CA LEU A 81 -2.85 -7.54 -4.17
C LEU A 81 -3.32 -8.90 -3.64
N GLU A 82 -3.98 -8.88 -2.49
CA GLU A 82 -4.41 -10.08 -1.79
C GLU A 82 -5.94 -10.25 -1.87
N LEU A 83 -6.38 -11.49 -2.04
CA LEU A 83 -7.75 -11.86 -1.73
C LEU A 83 -7.88 -11.96 -0.21
N SER A 84 -8.82 -11.19 0.34
CA SER A 84 -9.24 -11.36 1.72
C SER A 84 -9.86 -12.74 1.90
N ALA A 85 -9.16 -13.60 2.62
CA ALA A 85 -9.78 -14.76 3.24
C ALA A 85 -10.98 -14.27 4.07
N SER A 86 -12.14 -14.90 3.82
CA SER A 86 -13.40 -14.65 4.51
C SER A 86 -13.34 -15.17 5.93
#